data_AF-A0A531L7M9-F1
#
_entry.id   AF-A0A531L7M9-F1
#
_cell.length_a   1.000
_cell.length_b   1.000
_cell.length_c   1.000
_cell.angle_alpha   90.00
_cell.angle_beta   90.00
_cell.angle_gamma   90.00
#
_symmetry.space_group_name_H-M   'P 1'
#
loop_
_entity.id
_entity.type
_entity.pdbx_description
1 polymer ?
#
loop_
_entity_poly.entity_id
_entity_poly.type
_entity_poly.pdbx_seq_one_letter_code
_entity_poly.pdbx_strand_id
1 'polypeptide(L)' 'MALLAVAEALERLLEDAAPLQAESVALMDAADRVLAGPLMALRTQP' A
#
# COMPACT_ATOMS: atom_id res chain seq x y z
N MET A 1 6.72 -34.89 4.27
CA MET A 1 6.54 -33.42 4.11
C MET A 1 5.28 -33.03 4.86
N ALA A 2 5.39 -32.18 5.87
CA ALA A 2 4.20 -31.59 6.50
C ALA A 2 3.74 -30.40 5.63
N LEU A 3 2.45 -30.34 5.32
CA LEU A 3 1.85 -29.20 4.64
C LEU A 3 1.50 -28.15 5.69
N LEU A 4 1.76 -26.88 5.36
CA LEU A 4 1.42 -25.73 6.20
C LEU A 4 -0.01 -25.28 5.91
N ALA A 5 -0.73 -24.80 6.92
CA ALA A 5 -2.01 -24.14 6.67
C ALA A 5 -1.79 -22.83 5.90
N VAL A 6 -2.70 -22.49 4.98
CA VAL A 6 -2.58 -21.27 4.17
C VAL A 6 -2.52 -20.01 5.04
N ALA A 7 -3.28 -19.97 6.14
CA ALA A 7 -3.25 -18.83 7.07
C ALA A 7 -1.87 -18.65 7.71
N GLU A 8 -1.25 -19.74 8.15
CA GLU A 8 0.09 -19.73 8.74
C GLU A 8 1.17 -19.40 7.71
N ALA A 9 1.00 -19.85 6.46
CA ALA A 9 1.89 -19.48 5.36
C ALA A 9 1.81 -17.97 5.05
N LEU A 10 0.60 -17.41 5.04
CA LEU A 10 0.37 -16.00 4.77
C LEU A 10 0.93 -15.11 5.86
N GLU A 11 0.73 -15.47 7.13
CA GLU A 11 1.27 -14.75 8.28
C GLU A 11 2.81 -14.66 8.19
N ARG A 12 3.47 -15.80 7.99
CA ARG A 12 4.94 -15.85 7.82
C ARG A 12 5.43 -15.06 6.61
N LEU A 13 4.68 -15.06 5.51
CA LEU A 13 5.04 -14.31 4.31
C LEU A 13 4.99 -12.79 4.52
N LEU A 14 4.07 -12.33 5.36
CA LEU A 14 3.86 -10.91 5.64
C LEU A 14 4.65 -10.39 6.85
N GLU A 15 5.28 -11.27 7.62
CA GLU A 15 5.98 -10.94 8.88
C GLU A 15 6.99 -9.78 8.72
N ASP A 16 7.83 -9.82 7.68
CA ASP A 16 8.83 -8.80 7.38
C ASP A 16 8.38 -7.80 6.29
N ALA A 17 7.14 -7.91 5.82
CA ALA A 17 6.63 -7.05 4.76
C ALA A 17 6.23 -5.68 5.35
N ALA A 18 6.93 -4.63 4.93
CA ALA A 18 6.62 -3.26 5.29
C ALA A 18 6.25 -2.42 4.05
N PRO A 19 5.41 -1.37 4.21
CA PRO A 19 5.19 -0.39 3.15
C PRO A 19 6.51 0.26 2.70
N LEU A 20 6.62 0.53 1.40
CA LEU A 20 7.75 1.24 0.84
C LEU A 20 7.70 2.74 1.19
N GLN A 21 8.84 3.42 1.02
CA GLN A 21 8.91 4.86 1.19
C GLN A 21 7.97 5.58 0.21
N ALA A 22 7.33 6.65 0.68
CA ALA A 22 6.50 7.50 -0.15
C ALA A 22 7.35 8.29 -1.17
N GLU A 23 6.77 8.51 -2.34
CA GLU A 23 7.34 9.36 -3.39
C GLU A 23 6.27 10.30 -3.96
N SER A 24 6.72 11.38 -4.61
CA SER A 24 5.86 12.26 -5.39
C SER A 24 5.94 11.90 -6.86
N VAL A 25 4.79 11.63 -7.47
CA VAL A 25 4.68 11.27 -8.88
C VAL A 25 3.80 12.26 -9.64
N ALA A 26 3.92 12.29 -10.96
CA ALA A 26 3.00 13.05 -11.79
C ALA A 26 1.60 12.43 -11.73
N LEU A 27 0.56 13.26 -11.93
CA LEU A 27 -0.83 12.82 -11.85
C LEU A 27 -1.16 11.69 -12.85
N MET A 28 -0.58 11.74 -14.05
CA MET A 28 -0.79 10.73 -15.09
C MET A 28 -0.22 9.35 -14.70
N ASP A 29 0.76 9.32 -13.80
CA ASP A 29 1.42 8.11 -13.32
C ASP A 29 0.86 7.62 -11.97
N ALA A 30 -0.14 8.33 -11.42
CA ALA A 30 -0.73 8.04 -10.12
C ALA A 30 -1.82 6.95 -10.17
N ALA A 31 -2.29 6.58 -11.36
CA ALA A 31 -3.24 5.48 -11.52
C ALA A 31 -2.68 4.17 -10.94
N ASP A 32 -3.54 3.39 -10.28
CA ASP A 32 -3.20 2.12 -9.62
C ASP A 32 -2.16 2.19 -8.48
N ARG A 33 -1.81 3.40 -8.01
CA ARG A 33 -0.95 3.61 -6.83
C ARG A 33 -1.76 3.81 -5.55
N VAL A 34 -1.12 3.55 -4.41
CA VAL A 34 -1.68 3.77 -3.07
C VAL A 34 -1.27 5.15 -2.56
N LEU A 35 -2.24 5.93 -2.07
CA LEU A 35 -1.95 7.21 -1.42
C LEU A 35 -1.12 6.99 -0.15
N ALA A 36 0.02 7.67 -0.06
CA ALA A 36 0.89 7.62 1.11
C ALA A 36 0.27 8.27 2.37
N GLY A 37 -0.79 9.07 2.19
CA GLY A 37 -1.52 9.69 3.29
C GLY A 37 -2.79 10.41 2.80
N PRO A 38 -3.58 10.97 3.73
CA PRO A 38 -4.79 11.71 3.40
C PRO A 38 -4.49 12.93 2.51
N LEU A 39 -5.37 13.21 1.54
CA LEU A 39 -5.32 14.42 0.72
C LEU A 39 -6.34 15.44 1.21
N MET A 40 -5.90 16.69 1.34
CA MET A 40 -6.74 17.80 1.79
C MET A 40 -6.94 18.81 0.68
N ALA A 41 -8.18 19.26 0.49
CA ALA A 41 -8.48 20.31 -0.45
C ALA A 41 -7.89 21.64 0.05
N LEU A 42 -7.11 22.31 -0.79
CA LEU A 42 -6.52 23.62 -0.47
C LEU A 42 -7.51 24.78 -0.65
N ARG A 43 -8.65 24.51 -1.26
CA ARG A 43 -9.72 25.47 -1.51
C ARG A 43 -11.06 24.77 -1.40
N THR A 44 -12.10 25.53 -1.05
CA THR A 44 -13.47 25.07 -1.25
C THR A 44 -13.77 25.04 -2.74
N GLN A 45 -14.23 23.90 -3.22
CA GLN A 45 -14.87 23.82 -4.53
C GLN A 45 -16.34 24.22 -4.32
N PRO A 46 -17.00 24.85 -5.30
CA PRO A 46 -18.44 24.67 -5.44
C PRO A 46 -18.79 23.17 -5.52
#